data_AF-A0A6A4KIP2-F1
#
_entry.id   AF-A0A6A4KIP2-F1
#
_cell.length_a   1.000
_cell.length_b   1.000
_cell.length_c   1.000
_cell.angle_alpha   90.00
_cell.angle_beta   90.00
_cell.angle_gamma   90.00
#
_symmetry.space_group_name_H-M   'P 1'
#
loop_
_entity.id
_entity.type
_entity.pdbx_description
1 polymer ?
#
loop_
_entity_poly.entity_id
_entity_poly.type
_entity_poly.pdbx_seq_one_letter_code
_entity_poly.pdbx_strand_id
1 'polypeptide(L)'
;MVVGPSPSTCGYRHVINELRVIKVVDKLNKDLVVDLLQSIVEIVTYGDRHDPAIFECFMEYQVLGEFVRVLKISKNSRIEAPLLQYLSIMIQNMDTDNAICKTNEYRMILSSLLPLFYYCLSNDYINSIITHQYQFDGGDLASYYVSFLRL
;
A
#
# COMPACT_ATOMS: atom_id res chain seq x y z
N MET A 1 -2.32 16.93 25.99
CA MET A 1 -1.67 15.63 26.26
C MET A 1 -1.27 15.06 24.91
N VAL A 2 0.02 14.83 24.68
CA VAL A 2 0.48 14.11 23.49
C VAL A 2 0.11 12.65 23.75
N VAL A 3 -0.95 12.17 23.09
CA VAL A 3 -1.33 10.76 23.15
C VAL A 3 -0.18 10.01 22.51
N GLY A 4 0.51 9.18 23.29
CA GLY A 4 1.57 8.32 22.78
C GLY A 4 1.01 7.36 21.73
N PRO A 5 1.86 6.85 20.82
CA PRO A 5 1.39 6.02 19.72
C PRO A 5 0.66 4.77 20.22
N SER A 6 -0.49 4.47 19.62
CA SER A 6 -1.29 3.26 19.88
C SER A 6 -0.47 1.99 19.57
N PRO A 7 -0.72 0.85 20.24
CA PRO A 7 0.02 -0.40 20.01
C PRO A 7 0.03 -0.85 18.54
N SER A 8 -1.06 -0.58 17.82
CA SER A 8 -1.21 -0.81 16.37
C SER A 8 -0.20 -0.03 15.54
N THR A 9 0.04 1.25 15.85
CA THR A 9 1.04 2.08 15.14
C THR A 9 2.49 1.69 15.43
N CYS A 10 2.76 1.07 16.59
CA CYS A 10 4.09 0.53 16.89
C CYS A 10 4.39 -0.71 16.04
N GLY A 11 3.43 -1.64 15.96
CA GLY A 11 3.54 -2.82 15.09
C GLY A 11 3.66 -2.45 13.62
N TYR A 12 2.88 -1.47 13.16
CA TYR A 12 2.93 -0.98 11.79
C TYR A 12 4.32 -0.45 11.38
N ARG A 13 4.93 0.39 12.23
CA ARG A 13 6.30 0.89 12.01
C ARG A 13 7.33 -0.21 11.95
N HIS A 14 7.21 -1.20 12.82
CA HIS A 14 8.13 -2.33 12.85
C HIS A 14 8.09 -3.11 11.52
N VAL A 15 6.90 -3.46 11.05
CA VAL A 15 6.70 -4.19 9.77
C VAL A 15 7.29 -3.41 8.58
N ILE A 16 7.07 -2.10 8.50
CA ILE A 16 7.63 -1.29 7.41
C ILE A 16 9.16 -1.23 7.48
N ASN A 17 9.73 -1.10 8.67
CA ASN A 17 11.17 -1.09 8.85
C ASN A 17 11.81 -2.42 8.46
N GLU A 18 11.16 -3.56 8.74
CA GLU A 18 11.61 -4.87 8.26
C GLU A 18 11.57 -4.96 6.73
N LEU A 19 10.50 -4.45 6.09
CA LEU A 19 10.43 -4.42 4.63
C LEU A 19 11.56 -3.58 4.00
N ARG A 20 11.93 -2.45 4.64
CA ARG A 20 12.96 -1.51 4.16
C ARG A 20 14.39 -2.06 4.19
N VAL A 21 14.69 -2.98 5.12
CA VAL A 21 16.04 -3.58 5.17
C VAL A 21 16.27 -4.55 4.01
N ILE A 22 15.20 -5.09 3.40
CA ILE A 22 15.29 -6.01 2.27
C ILE A 22 15.77 -5.29 1.02
N LYS A 23 16.93 -5.69 0.48
CA LYS A 23 17.56 -5.09 -0.71
C LYS A 23 17.29 -5.85 -2.01
N VAL A 24 16.97 -7.13 -1.92
CA VAL A 24 16.66 -8.01 -3.06
C VAL A 24 15.57 -8.98 -2.63
N VAL A 25 14.59 -9.22 -3.51
CA VAL A 25 13.62 -10.31 -3.33
C VAL A 25 13.93 -11.45 -4.28
N ASP A 26 14.06 -12.64 -3.72
CA ASP A 26 14.32 -13.90 -4.43
C ASP A 26 13.40 -15.01 -3.90
N LYS A 27 13.64 -16.25 -4.34
CA LYS A 27 12.80 -17.40 -3.98
C LYS A 27 12.92 -17.82 -2.52
N LEU A 28 13.99 -17.43 -1.82
CA LEU A 28 14.23 -17.81 -0.43
C LEU A 28 13.51 -16.89 0.55
N ASN A 29 13.38 -15.61 0.21
CA ASN A 29 12.73 -14.61 1.07
C ASN A 29 11.36 -14.13 0.57
N LYS A 30 10.87 -14.63 -0.58
CA LYS A 30 9.57 -14.20 -1.14
C LYS A 30 8.41 -14.35 -0.16
N ASP A 31 8.36 -15.43 0.61
CA ASP A 31 7.22 -15.72 1.48
C ASP A 31 7.19 -14.72 2.65
N LEU A 32 8.35 -14.44 3.25
CA LEU A 32 8.51 -13.36 4.24
C LEU A 32 8.07 -12.00 3.67
N VAL A 33 8.48 -11.67 2.44
CA VAL A 33 8.11 -10.39 1.81
C VAL A 33 6.60 -10.31 1.62
N VAL A 34 5.96 -11.39 1.16
CA VAL A 34 4.51 -11.46 0.98
C VAL A 34 3.81 -11.27 2.33
N ASP A 35 4.27 -11.93 3.39
CA ASP A 35 3.71 -11.80 4.74
C ASP A 35 3.81 -10.36 5.29
N LEU A 36 4.95 -9.69 5.06
CA LEU A 36 5.15 -8.29 5.44
C LEU A 36 4.23 -7.35 4.65
N LEU A 37 4.10 -7.54 3.33
CA LEU A 37 3.21 -6.74 2.48
C LEU A 37 1.75 -6.95 2.89
N GLN A 38 1.34 -8.18 3.16
CA GLN A 38 0.01 -8.51 3.65
C GLN A 38 -0.28 -7.84 4.99
N SER A 39 0.65 -7.92 5.94
CA SER A 39 0.51 -7.28 7.24
C SER A 39 0.30 -5.76 7.11
N ILE A 40 1.02 -5.10 6.19
CA ILE A 40 0.83 -3.68 5.89
C ILE A 40 -0.59 -3.43 5.36
N VAL A 41 -1.04 -4.21 4.38
CA VAL A 41 -2.37 -4.05 3.76
C VAL A 41 -3.48 -4.27 4.78
N GLU A 42 -3.35 -5.28 5.64
CA GLU A 42 -4.32 -5.58 6.69
C GLU A 42 -4.41 -4.43 7.69
N ILE A 43 -3.28 -3.86 8.12
CA ILE A 43 -3.29 -2.72 9.03
C ILE A 43 -3.89 -1.47 8.36
N VAL A 44 -3.58 -1.22 7.09
CA VAL A 44 -4.12 -0.06 6.36
C VAL A 44 -5.62 -0.20 6.09
N THR A 45 -6.09 -1.42 5.81
CA THR A 45 -7.49 -1.69 5.40
C THR A 45 -8.41 -1.97 6.59
N TYR A 46 -7.90 -2.71 7.58
CA TYR A 46 -8.68 -3.25 8.69
C TYR A 46 -8.11 -2.91 10.07
N GLY A 47 -6.94 -2.25 10.14
CA GLY A 47 -6.45 -1.66 11.37
C GLY A 47 -7.48 -0.70 11.96
N ASP A 48 -7.28 -0.26 13.20
CA ASP A 48 -8.25 0.52 13.95
C ASP A 48 -8.79 1.68 13.08
N ARG A 49 -10.01 1.49 12.53
CA ARG A 49 -10.44 2.08 11.24
C ARG A 49 -10.62 3.60 11.27
N HIS A 50 -10.36 4.19 12.44
CA HIS A 50 -10.51 5.59 12.76
C HIS A 50 -9.29 6.17 13.48
N ASP A 51 -8.16 5.45 13.58
CA ASP A 51 -6.91 6.01 14.13
C ASP A 51 -6.16 6.79 13.02
N PRO A 52 -6.17 8.14 13.06
CA PRO A 52 -5.50 8.95 12.04
C PRO A 52 -3.99 8.72 12.01
N ALA A 53 -3.40 8.21 13.10
CA ALA A 53 -1.96 7.97 13.20
C ALA A 53 -1.48 6.84 12.28
N ILE A 54 -2.34 5.90 11.89
CA ILE A 54 -2.01 4.87 10.89
C ILE A 54 -1.79 5.52 9.53
N PHE A 55 -2.66 6.46 9.14
CA PHE A 55 -2.54 7.19 7.89
C PHE A 55 -1.35 8.15 7.87
N GLU A 56 -1.10 8.86 8.96
CA GLU A 56 0.10 9.69 9.11
C GLU A 56 1.38 8.86 8.95
N CYS A 57 1.43 7.69 9.58
CA CYS A 57 2.55 6.77 9.46
C CYS A 57 2.68 6.22 8.01
N PHE A 58 1.58 5.91 7.34
CA PHE A 58 1.60 5.45 5.95
C PHE A 58 2.28 6.50 5.04
N MET A 59 1.91 7.77 5.22
CA MET A 59 2.45 8.90 4.46
C MET A 59 3.91 9.16 4.79
N GLU A 60 4.24 9.22 6.09
CA GLU A 60 5.61 9.45 6.58
C GLU A 60 6.58 8.39 6.03
N TYR A 61 6.15 7.14 6.00
CA TYR A 61 6.97 6.03 5.52
C TYR A 61 6.89 5.78 4.01
N GLN A 62 6.16 6.62 3.27
CA GLN A 62 5.99 6.48 1.82
C GLN A 62 5.67 5.03 1.40
N VAL A 63 4.68 4.41 2.05
CA VAL A 63 4.44 2.96 1.94
C VAL A 63 4.22 2.48 0.51
N LEU A 64 3.53 3.25 -0.33
CA LEU A 64 3.43 2.92 -1.77
C LEU A 64 4.77 2.91 -2.49
N GLY A 65 5.67 3.84 -2.14
CA GLY A 65 7.03 3.85 -2.63
C GLY A 65 7.78 2.58 -2.25
N GLU A 66 7.54 2.03 -1.05
CA GLU A 66 8.08 0.74 -0.65
C GLU A 66 7.51 -0.42 -1.47
N PHE A 67 6.21 -0.43 -1.79
CA PHE A 67 5.62 -1.43 -2.69
C PHE A 67 6.24 -1.36 -4.09
N VAL A 68 6.38 -0.15 -4.65
CA VAL A 68 7.04 0.06 -5.94
C VAL A 68 8.51 -0.36 -5.90
N ARG A 69 9.22 -0.06 -4.81
CA ARG A 69 10.61 -0.48 -4.61
C ARG A 69 10.69 -2.00 -4.60
N VAL A 70 9.85 -2.67 -3.82
CA VAL A 70 9.79 -4.13 -3.72
C VAL A 70 9.51 -4.76 -5.08
N LEU A 71 8.58 -4.21 -5.86
CA LEU A 71 8.33 -4.61 -7.25
C LEU A 71 9.57 -4.45 -8.16
N LYS A 72 10.39 -3.40 -7.96
CA LYS A 72 11.62 -3.18 -8.75
C LYS A 72 12.77 -4.09 -8.35
N ILE A 73 12.86 -4.45 -7.06
CA ILE A 73 13.90 -5.33 -6.53
C ILE A 73 13.51 -6.82 -6.52
N SER A 74 12.26 -7.14 -6.88
CA SER A 74 11.82 -8.49 -7.14
C SER A 74 12.39 -8.96 -8.46
N LYS A 75 13.32 -9.90 -8.35
CA LYS A 75 13.85 -10.64 -9.51
C LYS A 75 12.76 -11.62 -9.98
N ASN A 76 13.16 -12.77 -10.52
CA ASN A 76 12.24 -13.85 -10.89
C ASN A 76 11.57 -14.57 -9.67
N SER A 77 11.18 -13.83 -8.64
CA SER A 77 10.55 -14.30 -7.40
C SER A 77 9.04 -14.51 -7.54
N ARG A 78 8.42 -14.00 -8.61
CA ARG A 78 6.98 -14.15 -8.91
C ARG A 78 6.07 -13.54 -7.82
N ILE A 79 6.48 -12.42 -7.23
CA ILE A 79 5.69 -11.71 -6.21
C ILE A 79 4.78 -10.62 -6.80
N GLU A 80 4.85 -10.41 -8.12
CA GLU A 80 4.17 -9.35 -8.84
C GLU A 80 2.65 -9.48 -8.71
N ALA A 81 2.13 -10.71 -8.77
CA ALA A 81 0.70 -10.99 -8.64
C ALA A 81 0.14 -10.58 -7.26
N PRO A 82 0.66 -11.09 -6.12
CA PRO A 82 0.17 -10.69 -4.81
C PRO A 82 0.42 -9.19 -4.54
N LEU A 83 1.53 -8.63 -5.01
CA LEU A 83 1.82 -7.20 -4.84
C LEU A 83 0.78 -6.32 -5.56
N LEU A 84 0.41 -6.66 -6.80
CA LEU A 84 -0.65 -5.97 -7.55
C LEU A 84 -2.03 -6.13 -6.90
N GLN A 85 -2.33 -7.32 -6.39
CA GLN A 85 -3.57 -7.56 -5.64
C GLN A 85 -3.65 -6.67 -4.40
N TYR A 86 -2.58 -6.61 -3.61
CA TYR A 86 -2.50 -5.80 -2.40
C TYR A 86 -2.59 -4.31 -2.68
N LEU A 87 -1.90 -3.82 -3.71
CA LEU A 87 -2.06 -2.43 -4.16
C LEU A 87 -3.51 -2.14 -4.56
N SER A 88 -4.16 -3.07 -5.26
CA SER A 88 -5.54 -2.91 -5.67
C SER A 88 -6.49 -2.82 -4.49
N ILE A 89 -6.34 -3.72 -3.51
CA ILE A 89 -7.14 -3.70 -2.28
C ILE A 89 -6.94 -2.38 -1.53
N MET A 90 -5.70 -1.93 -1.33
CA MET A 90 -5.43 -0.67 -0.64
C MET A 90 -6.06 0.51 -1.37
N ILE A 91 -5.86 0.64 -2.69
CA ILE A 91 -6.43 1.74 -3.47
C ILE A 91 -7.97 1.72 -3.44
N GLN A 92 -8.58 0.55 -3.62
CA GLN A 92 -10.05 0.40 -3.60
C GLN A 92 -10.66 0.76 -2.25
N ASN A 93 -10.08 0.26 -1.15
CA ASN A 93 -10.61 0.53 0.19
C ASN A 93 -10.49 2.01 0.58
N MET A 94 -9.60 2.75 -0.08
CA MET A 94 -9.42 4.18 0.14
C MET A 94 -10.37 5.04 -0.69
N ASP A 95 -10.86 4.53 -1.82
CA ASP A 95 -11.81 5.23 -2.70
C ASP A 95 -13.29 5.02 -2.29
N THR A 96 -13.56 4.03 -1.43
CA THR A 96 -14.90 3.74 -0.91
C THR A 96 -15.49 4.80 0.03
N ASP A 97 -14.69 5.77 0.50
CA ASP A 97 -15.16 6.95 1.23
C ASP A 97 -15.62 8.10 0.30
N ASN A 98 -15.83 7.83 -1.00
CA ASN A 98 -16.60 8.69 -1.90
C ASN A 98 -18.11 8.75 -1.57
N ALA A 99 -18.55 8.15 -0.45
CA ALA A 99 -19.87 8.39 0.10
C ALA A 99 -19.91 9.74 0.85
N ILE A 100 -20.28 10.79 0.12
CA ILE A 100 -21.08 11.90 0.67
C ILE A 100 -20.26 12.92 1.48
N CYS A 101 -19.74 13.93 0.75
CA CYS A 101 -19.79 15.32 1.20
C CYS A 101 -21.23 15.67 1.63
N LYS A 102 -21.57 15.54 2.91
CA LYS A 102 -22.67 16.28 3.53
C LYS A 102 -22.19 16.86 4.85
N THR A 103 -22.56 18.13 5.02
CA THR A 103 -22.44 19.00 6.20
C THR A 103 -21.08 19.66 6.50
N ASN A 104 -21.15 21.00 6.54
CA ASN A 104 -20.07 21.99 6.48
C ASN A 104 -19.26 22.14 7.78
N GLU A 105 -19.07 21.09 8.58
CA GLU A 105 -18.26 21.16 9.81
C GLU A 105 -17.00 20.27 9.79
N TYR A 106 -16.85 19.38 8.80
CA TYR A 106 -15.73 18.41 8.71
C TYR A 106 -14.67 18.71 7.63
N ARG A 107 -14.62 19.94 7.12
CA ARG A 107 -13.66 20.35 6.07
C ARG A 107 -12.17 20.26 6.48
N MET A 108 -11.86 20.18 7.76
CA MET A 108 -10.47 20.09 8.25
C MET A 108 -9.97 18.64 8.37
N ILE A 109 -10.86 17.64 8.39
CA ILE A 109 -10.50 16.21 8.40
C ILE A 109 -10.63 15.63 6.98
N LEU A 110 -11.57 16.13 6.18
CA LEU A 110 -11.74 15.74 4.77
C LEU A 110 -10.56 16.13 3.85
N SER A 111 -9.65 17.01 4.26
CA SER A 111 -8.39 17.26 3.52
C SER A 111 -7.32 16.19 3.76
N SER A 112 -7.52 15.30 4.73
CA SER A 112 -6.54 14.27 5.12
C SER A 112 -6.87 12.88 4.57
N LEU A 113 -8.08 12.65 4.05
CA LEU A 113 -8.50 11.36 3.45
C LEU A 113 -8.52 11.35 1.91
N LEU A 114 -8.70 12.51 1.27
CA LEU A 114 -8.42 12.68 -0.17
C LEU A 114 -6.93 12.59 -0.59
N PRO A 115 -5.90 12.85 0.24
CA PRO A 115 -4.55 13.05 -0.24
C PRO A 115 -3.86 11.77 -0.67
N LEU A 116 -4.33 10.56 -0.32
CA LEU A 116 -3.59 9.36 -0.72
C LEU A 116 -3.72 9.04 -2.21
N PHE A 117 -4.93 9.13 -2.79
CA PHE A 117 -5.11 8.95 -4.24
C PHE A 117 -4.30 9.99 -5.03
N TYR A 118 -4.35 11.26 -4.61
CA TYR A 118 -3.49 12.30 -5.17
C TYR A 118 -2.01 12.01 -4.94
N TYR A 119 -1.62 11.47 -3.78
CA TYR A 119 -0.25 11.08 -3.45
C TYR A 119 0.24 9.90 -4.31
N CYS A 120 -0.60 8.90 -4.57
CA CYS A 120 -0.32 7.79 -5.48
C CYS A 120 0.02 8.31 -6.88
N LEU A 121 -0.81 9.23 -7.39
CA LEU A 121 -0.70 9.78 -8.73
C LEU A 121 0.41 10.82 -8.86
N SER A 122 0.66 11.62 -7.83
CA SER A 122 1.63 12.74 -7.88
C SER A 122 3.09 12.30 -7.76
N ASN A 123 3.35 11.10 -7.22
CA ASN A 123 4.72 10.61 -6.98
C ASN A 123 5.20 9.57 -8.01
N ASP A 124 4.54 9.47 -9.17
CA ASP A 124 4.93 8.56 -10.27
C ASP A 124 4.90 7.06 -9.88
N TYR A 125 4.32 6.70 -8.73
CA TYR A 125 4.23 5.32 -8.26
C TYR A 125 3.38 4.48 -9.20
N ILE A 126 2.20 4.99 -9.59
CA ILE A 126 1.31 4.32 -10.54
C ILE A 126 2.00 4.13 -11.89
N ASN A 127 2.68 5.16 -12.40
CA ASN A 127 3.44 5.06 -13.65
C ASN A 127 4.58 4.04 -13.54
N SER A 128 5.28 3.99 -12.41
CA SER A 128 6.31 2.98 -12.14
C SER A 128 5.75 1.55 -12.10
N ILE A 129 4.50 1.37 -11.66
CA ILE A 129 3.80 0.07 -11.68
C ILE A 129 3.43 -0.28 -13.12
N ILE A 130 2.78 0.62 -13.84
CA ILE A 130 2.33 0.40 -15.23
C ILE A 130 3.50 0.11 -16.18
N THR A 131 4.63 0.81 -16.01
CA THR A 131 5.82 0.66 -16.87
C THR A 131 6.73 -0.49 -16.47
N HIS A 132 6.41 -1.20 -15.38
CA HIS A 132 7.19 -2.35 -14.93
C HIS A 132 7.13 -3.49 -15.96
N GLN A 133 8.26 -4.18 -16.16
CA GLN A 133 8.36 -5.28 -17.12
C GLN A 133 7.84 -6.59 -16.55
N TYR A 134 6.52 -6.79 -16.61
CA TYR A 134 5.88 -8.03 -16.18
C TYR A 134 6.14 -9.20 -17.15
N GLN A 135 6.40 -10.38 -16.59
CA GLN A 135 6.47 -11.63 -17.34
C GLN A 135 5.14 -12.39 -17.22
N PHE A 136 4.30 -12.31 -18.24
CA PHE A 136 3.01 -13.03 -18.27
C PHE A 136 3.21 -14.45 -18.81
N ASP A 137 3.42 -15.42 -17.92
CA ASP A 137 3.76 -16.81 -18.27
C ASP A 137 2.63 -17.84 -18.01
N GLY A 138 1.37 -17.38 -17.97
CA GLY A 138 0.19 -18.24 -17.84
C GLY A 138 -0.39 -18.40 -16.43
N GLY A 139 0.12 -17.63 -15.46
CA GLY A 139 -0.47 -17.48 -14.12
C GLY A 139 -1.59 -16.43 -14.05
N ASP A 140 -1.96 -16.05 -12.83
CA ASP A 140 -2.99 -15.06 -12.49
C ASP A 140 -2.52 -13.60 -12.58
N LEU A 141 -1.21 -13.36 -12.79
CA LEU A 141 -0.60 -12.03 -12.89
C LEU A 141 -1.32 -11.12 -13.89
N ALA A 142 -1.67 -11.64 -15.07
CA ALA A 142 -2.37 -10.86 -16.09
C ALA A 142 -3.75 -10.36 -15.60
N SER A 143 -4.46 -11.20 -14.84
CA SER A 143 -5.77 -10.85 -14.28
C SER A 143 -5.65 -9.77 -13.22
N TYR A 144 -4.64 -9.86 -12.34
CA TYR A 144 -4.39 -8.82 -11.33
C TYR A 144 -3.94 -7.51 -11.97
N TYR A 145 -3.09 -7.55 -13.00
CA TYR A 145 -2.66 -6.37 -13.72
C TYR A 145 -3.83 -5.66 -14.42
N VAL A 146 -4.67 -6.39 -15.15
CA VAL A 146 -5.87 -5.82 -15.77
C VAL A 146 -6.84 -5.27 -14.74
N SER A 147 -7.01 -5.94 -13.59
CA SER A 147 -7.87 -5.46 -12.51
C SER A 147 -7.33 -4.17 -11.91
N PHE A 148 -6.01 -4.07 -11.71
CA PHE A 148 -5.33 -2.86 -11.24
C PHE A 148 -5.52 -1.67 -12.20
N LEU A 149 -5.42 -1.89 -13.51
CA LEU A 149 -5.62 -0.84 -14.52
C LEU A 149 -7.08 -0.34 -14.63
N ARG A 150 -8.05 -1.08 -14.06
CA ARG A 150 -9.47 -0.73 -14.07
C ARG A 150 -9.94 0.02 -12.83
N LEU A 151 -9.07 0.14 -11.82
CA LEU A 151 -9.29 0.97 -10.63
C LEU A 151 -9.42 2.43 -11.03
#